data_AF-A0A174DF10-F1
#
_entry.id   AF-A0A174DF10-F1
#
_cell.length_a   1.000
_cell.length_b   1.000
_cell.length_c   1.000
_cell.angle_alpha   90.00
_cell.angle_beta   90.00
_cell.angle_gamma   90.00
#
_symmetry.space_group_name_H-M   'P 1'
#
loop_
_entity.id
_entity.type
_entity.pdbx_description
1 polymer ?
#
loop_
_entity_poly.entity_id
_entity_poly.type
_entity_poly.pdbx_seq_one_letter_code
_entity_poly.pdbx_strand_id
1 'polypeptide(L)'
;MKKSDEQERNIANRLYNLDKKVYETTGSTLGRVFPSSPSFALEKIIDALKINREYFLKNEMTLIANMIGTIRDEEKAAPLKQEYDELEKDILAYNPTIILPHSIDNNDAVASRRFSSDNHLIICISRQFGTGGHTIGFELAQRLGIAYYDKEIIHLACDRMGLNSKDVTDYGIDSSGSSRGILSSIGKASRKFFSTQSDMLFFTQSNLICEMATQESCIFMGRCADVVLTNNNIPHLSIFLSAPFKERVKYEMGIASCDYKTASAKVKTMDQERKNYYQYYTGRQWGYAGNYDLCVNTFFYGHDETIQVLYDMAEMSCKK
;
A
#
# COMPACT_ATOMS: atom_id res chain seq x y z
N MET A 1 -17.46 -44.47 -9.60
CA MET A 1 -17.10 -44.41 -8.17
C MET A 1 -15.70 -44.95 -7.87
N LYS A 2 -15.33 -46.19 -8.21
CA LYS A 2 -14.02 -46.78 -7.82
C LYS A 2 -12.74 -46.02 -8.24
N LYS A 3 -12.72 -45.31 -9.37
CA LYS A 3 -11.53 -44.58 -9.85
C LYS A 3 -11.23 -43.28 -9.06
N SER A 4 -12.24 -42.65 -8.44
CA SER A 4 -12.05 -41.40 -7.67
C SER A 4 -11.39 -41.68 -6.32
N ASP A 5 -11.85 -42.72 -5.61
CA ASP A 5 -11.33 -43.07 -4.28
C ASP A 5 -9.85 -43.54 -4.31
N GLU A 6 -9.40 -44.14 -5.42
CA GLU A 6 -8.01 -44.54 -5.61
C GLU A 6 -7.08 -43.35 -5.88
N GLN A 7 -7.54 -42.39 -6.69
CA GLN A 7 -6.81 -41.16 -6.99
C GLN A 7 -6.66 -40.27 -5.74
N GLU A 8 -7.71 -40.13 -4.94
CA GLU A 8 -7.68 -39.37 -3.68
C GLU A 8 -6.68 -39.96 -2.68
N ARG A 9 -6.70 -41.29 -2.53
CA ARG A 9 -5.74 -42.00 -1.67
C ARG A 9 -4.32 -41.83 -2.16
N ASN A 10 -4.10 -41.84 -3.48
CA ASN A 10 -2.76 -41.61 -4.04
C ASN A 10 -2.25 -40.21 -3.70
N ILE A 11 -3.05 -39.17 -3.99
CA ILE A 11 -2.70 -37.78 -3.66
C ILE A 11 -2.43 -37.62 -2.16
N ALA A 12 -3.31 -38.17 -1.31
CA ALA A 12 -3.16 -38.07 0.14
C ALA A 12 -1.88 -38.75 0.65
N ASN A 13 -1.55 -39.94 0.13
CA ASN A 13 -0.32 -40.64 0.50
C ASN A 13 0.92 -39.88 0.05
N ARG A 14 0.92 -39.32 -1.16
CA ARG A 14 2.03 -38.51 -1.66
C ARG A 14 2.24 -37.26 -0.80
N LEU A 15 1.16 -36.55 -0.47
CA LEU A 15 1.21 -35.36 0.40
C LEU A 15 1.78 -35.69 1.79
N TYR A 16 1.26 -36.75 2.42
CA TYR A 16 1.73 -37.18 3.74
C TYR A 16 3.21 -37.63 3.71
N ASN A 17 3.64 -38.32 2.66
CA ASN A 17 5.01 -38.78 2.52
C ASN A 17 5.98 -37.64 2.18
N LEU A 18 5.55 -36.67 1.38
CA LEU A 18 6.33 -35.46 1.11
C LEU A 18 6.62 -34.70 2.41
N ASP A 19 5.59 -34.42 3.22
CA ASP A 19 5.76 -33.83 4.55
C ASP A 19 6.78 -34.61 5.41
N LYS A 20 6.68 -35.94 5.42
CA LYS A 20 7.62 -36.79 6.16
C LYS A 20 9.06 -36.60 5.68
N LYS A 21 9.30 -36.68 4.37
CA LYS A 21 10.64 -36.52 3.77
C LYS A 21 11.21 -35.12 4.05
N VAL A 22 10.38 -34.09 3.91
CA VAL A 22 10.75 -32.69 4.17
C VAL A 22 11.13 -32.51 5.64
N TYR A 23 10.35 -33.07 6.56
CA TYR A 23 10.68 -33.05 7.98
C TYR A 23 11.99 -33.76 8.31
N GLU A 24 12.19 -34.97 7.78
CA GLU A 24 13.43 -35.74 7.98
C GLU A 24 14.67 -35.01 7.41
N THR A 25 14.49 -34.26 6.32
CA THR A 25 15.55 -33.49 5.68
C THR A 25 15.86 -32.18 6.42
N THR A 26 14.83 -31.50 6.93
CA THR A 26 14.97 -30.21 7.62
C THR A 26 15.42 -30.36 9.07
N GLY A 27 15.09 -31.47 9.73
CA GLY A 27 15.31 -31.64 11.18
C GLY A 27 14.52 -30.63 12.02
N SER A 28 13.38 -30.15 11.50
CA SER A 28 12.58 -29.10 12.13
C SER A 28 12.21 -29.41 13.58
N THR A 29 12.47 -28.48 14.50
CA THR A 29 12.07 -28.60 15.91
C THR A 29 10.57 -28.40 16.12
N LEU A 30 9.85 -27.84 15.13
CA LEU A 30 8.40 -27.63 15.18
C LEU A 30 7.59 -28.90 14.88
N GLY A 31 8.23 -29.97 14.43
CA GLY A 31 7.55 -31.20 14.03
C GLY A 31 7.10 -31.18 12.56
N ARG A 32 6.31 -32.20 12.21
CA ARG A 32 5.70 -32.39 10.90
C ARG A 32 4.45 -31.56 10.72
N VAL A 33 4.13 -31.25 9.47
CA VAL A 33 2.85 -30.62 9.09
C VAL A 33 1.68 -31.55 9.41
N PHE A 34 1.85 -32.86 9.20
CA PHE A 34 0.88 -33.88 9.63
C PHE A 34 1.40 -34.69 10.82
N PRO A 35 1.25 -34.22 12.07
CA PRO A 35 1.80 -34.87 13.26
C PRO A 35 0.97 -36.08 13.74
N SER A 36 -0.24 -36.28 13.21
CA SER A 36 -1.14 -37.36 13.60
C SER A 36 -0.77 -38.71 12.98
N SER A 37 -1.41 -39.79 13.45
CA SER A 37 -1.25 -41.12 12.86
C SER A 37 -1.54 -41.09 11.35
N PRO A 38 -0.87 -41.94 10.54
CA PRO A 38 -1.07 -41.96 9.09
C PRO A 38 -2.54 -42.11 8.70
N SER A 39 -3.29 -42.99 9.38
CA SER A 39 -4.71 -43.19 9.11
C SER A 39 -5.54 -41.91 9.25
N PHE A 40 -5.32 -41.14 10.32
CA PHE A 40 -6.06 -39.91 10.59
C PHE A 40 -5.64 -38.76 9.67
N ALA A 41 -4.34 -38.65 9.37
CA ALA A 41 -3.85 -37.64 8.44
C ALA A 41 -4.36 -37.87 7.02
N LEU A 42 -4.34 -39.12 6.55
CA LEU A 42 -4.85 -39.48 5.22
C LEU A 42 -6.35 -39.22 5.11
N GLU A 43 -7.13 -39.56 6.13
CA GLU A 43 -8.58 -39.29 6.15
C GLU A 43 -8.87 -37.79 6.05
N LYS A 44 -8.15 -36.96 6.83
CA LYS A 44 -8.28 -35.49 6.75
C LYS A 44 -7.94 -34.92 5.37
N ILE A 45 -6.88 -35.42 4.74
CA ILE A 45 -6.47 -34.96 3.41
C ILE A 45 -7.52 -35.35 2.37
N ILE A 46 -8.03 -36.59 2.43
CA ILE A 46 -9.08 -37.08 1.54
C ILE A 46 -10.37 -36.28 1.73
N ASP A 47 -10.78 -36.03 2.96
CA ASP A 47 -11.95 -35.20 3.27
C ASP A 47 -11.79 -33.78 2.72
N ALA A 48 -10.60 -33.20 2.83
CA ALA A 48 -10.34 -31.87 2.31
C ALA A 48 -10.39 -31.81 0.77
N LEU A 49 -9.94 -32.86 0.09
CA LEU A 49 -10.06 -33.03 -1.36
C LEU A 49 -11.54 -33.13 -1.79
N LYS A 50 -12.35 -33.89 -1.05
CA LYS A 50 -13.78 -34.16 -1.37
C LYS A 50 -14.72 -33.00 -1.06
N ILE A 51 -14.57 -32.39 0.12
CA ILE A 51 -15.53 -31.43 0.68
C ILE A 51 -15.16 -29.98 0.29
N ASN A 52 -14.11 -29.81 -0.52
CA ASN A 52 -13.56 -28.52 -0.91
C ASN A 52 -13.21 -27.65 0.33
N ARG A 53 -12.43 -28.20 1.26
CA ARG A 53 -11.84 -27.41 2.35
C ARG A 53 -10.59 -26.71 1.84
N GLU A 54 -10.79 -25.75 0.94
CA GLU A 54 -9.74 -25.01 0.21
C GLU A 54 -8.63 -24.54 1.15
N TYR A 55 -9.00 -23.98 2.29
CA TYR A 55 -8.06 -23.47 3.28
C TYR A 55 -7.19 -24.53 3.95
N PHE A 56 -7.68 -25.76 4.12
CA PHE A 56 -6.89 -26.81 4.77
C PHE A 56 -5.73 -27.23 3.89
N LEU A 57 -6.00 -27.72 2.67
CA LEU A 57 -4.96 -28.19 1.76
C LEU A 57 -3.98 -27.07 1.38
N LYS A 58 -4.49 -25.85 1.18
CA LYS A 58 -3.64 -24.67 0.93
C LYS A 58 -2.67 -24.41 2.08
N ASN A 59 -3.15 -24.41 3.32
CA ASN A 59 -2.31 -24.13 4.49
C ASN A 59 -1.24 -25.22 4.69
N GLU A 60 -1.61 -26.49 4.62
CA GLU A 60 -0.66 -27.59 4.81
C GLU A 60 0.39 -27.63 3.68
N MET A 61 -0.03 -27.43 2.42
CA MET A 61 0.90 -27.29 1.28
C MET A 61 1.84 -26.10 1.45
N THR A 62 1.35 -24.97 1.98
CA THR A 62 2.19 -23.78 2.22
C THR A 62 3.25 -24.06 3.29
N LEU A 63 2.88 -24.76 4.37
CA LEU A 63 3.81 -25.14 5.42
C LEU A 63 4.91 -26.07 4.90
N ILE A 64 4.56 -27.05 4.08
CA ILE A 64 5.54 -27.95 3.44
C ILE A 64 6.49 -27.16 2.52
N ALA A 65 5.96 -26.26 1.68
CA ALA A 65 6.78 -25.41 0.80
C ALA A 65 7.76 -24.53 1.59
N ASN A 66 7.29 -23.92 2.67
CA ASN A 66 8.14 -23.12 3.56
C ASN A 66 9.26 -23.97 4.18
N MET A 67 8.93 -25.18 4.63
CA MET A 67 9.93 -26.11 5.17
C MET A 67 10.97 -26.50 4.11
N ILE A 68 10.55 -26.80 2.88
CA ILE A 68 11.48 -27.05 1.76
C ILE A 68 12.40 -25.84 1.54
N GLY A 69 11.85 -24.63 1.57
CA GLY A 69 12.62 -23.38 1.42
C GLY A 69 13.69 -23.14 2.49
N THR A 70 13.61 -23.81 3.64
CA THR A 70 14.66 -23.73 4.69
C THR A 70 15.86 -24.66 4.47
N ILE A 71 15.76 -25.62 3.54
CA ILE A 71 16.82 -26.58 3.24
C ILE A 71 17.90 -25.86 2.42
N ARG A 72 19.07 -25.61 3.05
CA ARG A 72 20.20 -24.91 2.40
C ARG A 72 20.94 -25.77 1.35
N ASP A 73 20.82 -27.09 1.46
CA ASP A 73 21.47 -28.05 0.58
C ASP A 73 20.60 -28.29 -0.66
N GLU A 74 20.97 -27.67 -1.78
CA GLU A 74 20.16 -27.69 -3.01
C GLU A 74 20.03 -29.11 -3.60
N GLU A 75 21.03 -30.00 -3.41
CA GLU A 75 20.93 -31.39 -3.86
C GLU A 75 19.84 -32.16 -3.10
N LYS A 76 19.58 -31.80 -1.84
CA LYS A 76 18.48 -32.35 -1.04
C LYS A 76 17.16 -31.64 -1.27
N ALA A 77 17.19 -30.33 -1.56
CA ALA A 77 15.98 -29.52 -1.75
C ALA A 77 15.32 -29.76 -3.12
N ALA A 78 16.11 -29.85 -4.19
CA ALA A 78 15.63 -30.01 -5.57
C ALA A 78 14.61 -31.17 -5.76
N PRO A 79 14.86 -32.42 -5.29
CA PRO A 79 13.88 -33.50 -5.46
C PRO A 79 12.58 -33.25 -4.69
N LEU A 80 12.63 -32.57 -3.53
CA LEU A 80 11.46 -32.24 -2.74
C LEU A 80 10.62 -31.14 -3.40
N LYS A 81 11.27 -30.13 -4.01
CA LYS A 81 10.62 -29.10 -4.82
C LYS A 81 9.90 -29.73 -6.01
N GLN A 82 10.56 -30.65 -6.73
CA GLN A 82 9.94 -31.34 -7.87
C GLN A 82 8.72 -32.17 -7.44
N GLU A 83 8.83 -32.95 -6.36
CA GLU A 83 7.71 -33.76 -5.85
C GLU A 83 6.53 -32.88 -5.38
N TYR A 84 6.82 -31.70 -4.82
CA TYR A 84 5.83 -30.69 -4.46
C TYR A 84 5.09 -30.16 -5.69
N ASP A 85 5.81 -29.73 -6.73
CA ASP A 85 5.23 -29.16 -7.95
C ASP A 85 4.35 -30.18 -8.70
N GLU A 86 4.77 -31.44 -8.73
CA GLU A 86 3.98 -32.53 -9.32
C GLU A 86 2.69 -32.78 -8.52
N LEU A 87 2.79 -32.74 -7.18
CA LEU A 87 1.65 -32.95 -6.31
C LEU A 87 0.63 -31.81 -6.39
N GLU A 88 1.09 -30.57 -6.51
CA GLU A 88 0.23 -29.40 -6.71
C GLU A 88 -0.60 -29.56 -8.00
N LYS A 89 0.04 -29.94 -9.11
CA LYS A 89 -0.65 -30.21 -10.39
C LYS A 89 -1.71 -31.30 -10.25
N ASP A 90 -1.42 -32.38 -9.53
CA ASP A 90 -2.36 -33.48 -9.35
C ASP A 90 -3.57 -33.09 -8.49
N ILE A 91 -3.37 -32.28 -7.45
CA ILE A 91 -4.47 -31.77 -6.61
C ILE A 91 -5.37 -30.84 -7.43
N LEU A 92 -4.78 -29.92 -8.21
CA LEU A 92 -5.54 -29.01 -9.09
C LEU A 92 -6.28 -29.75 -10.20
N ALA A 93 -5.67 -30.80 -10.77
CA ALA A 93 -6.31 -31.64 -11.78
C ALA A 93 -7.49 -32.44 -11.19
N TYR A 94 -7.40 -32.87 -9.92
CA TYR A 94 -8.46 -33.58 -9.24
C TYR A 94 -9.64 -32.66 -8.89
N ASN A 95 -9.37 -31.48 -8.34
CA ASN A 95 -10.41 -30.52 -8.00
C ASN A 95 -9.96 -29.08 -8.34
N PRO A 96 -10.32 -28.58 -9.54
CA PRO A 96 -9.91 -27.27 -10.03
C PRO A 96 -10.43 -26.08 -9.21
N THR A 97 -11.43 -26.29 -8.34
CA THR A 97 -11.94 -25.22 -7.45
C THR A 97 -11.08 -25.05 -6.21
N ILE A 98 -10.17 -25.98 -5.92
CA ILE A 98 -9.21 -25.82 -4.84
C ILE A 98 -8.24 -24.70 -5.25
N ILE A 99 -8.34 -23.58 -4.56
CA ILE A 99 -7.35 -22.51 -4.65
C ILE A 99 -6.11 -22.94 -3.87
N LEU A 100 -5.26 -23.72 -4.52
CA LEU A 100 -3.88 -23.90 -4.07
C LEU A 100 -3.10 -22.61 -4.34
N PRO A 101 -1.89 -22.44 -3.79
CA PRO A 101 -1.01 -21.36 -4.20
C PRO A 101 -0.64 -21.57 -5.69
N HIS A 102 -1.52 -21.16 -6.61
CA HIS A 102 -1.39 -21.31 -8.07
C HIS A 102 -0.17 -20.56 -8.54
N SER A 103 0.99 -21.20 -8.44
CA SER A 103 2.22 -20.45 -8.27
C SER A 103 2.14 -19.44 -7.12
N ILE A 104 3.30 -19.20 -6.55
CA ILE A 104 3.74 -17.91 -6.08
C ILE A 104 3.27 -16.80 -7.06
N ASP A 105 2.03 -16.30 -6.99
CA ASP A 105 1.80 -14.87 -7.21
C ASP A 105 2.29 -14.22 -5.92
N ASN A 106 3.61 -14.32 -5.71
CA ASN A 106 4.25 -13.75 -4.55
C ASN A 106 3.89 -12.27 -4.55
N ASN A 107 3.91 -11.67 -3.36
CA ASN A 107 4.04 -10.22 -3.25
C ASN A 107 5.13 -9.69 -4.21
N ASP A 108 6.15 -10.49 -4.52
CA ASP A 108 7.19 -10.21 -5.53
C ASP A 108 6.66 -10.06 -6.96
N ALA A 109 5.75 -10.92 -7.43
CA ALA A 109 5.16 -10.84 -8.78
C ALA A 109 4.17 -9.67 -8.89
N VAL A 110 3.44 -9.36 -7.81
CA VAL A 110 2.59 -8.16 -7.73
C VAL A 110 3.46 -6.90 -7.66
N ALA A 111 4.55 -6.92 -6.88
CA ALA A 111 5.48 -5.80 -6.75
C ALA A 111 6.26 -5.52 -8.04
N SER A 112 6.68 -6.55 -8.77
CA SER A 112 7.42 -6.41 -10.05
C SER A 112 6.53 -5.89 -11.18
N ARG A 113 5.20 -5.96 -11.05
CA ARG A 113 4.25 -5.40 -12.02
C ARG A 113 3.82 -3.96 -11.69
N ARG A 114 4.09 -3.48 -10.47
CA ARG A 114 3.59 -2.18 -10.01
C ARG A 114 4.38 -1.01 -10.59
N PHE A 115 5.69 -1.18 -10.75
CA PHE A 115 6.59 -0.16 -11.32
C PHE A 115 7.25 -0.73 -12.57
N SER A 116 7.40 0.10 -13.61
CA SER A 116 8.21 -0.23 -14.79
C SER A 116 9.32 0.80 -14.95
N SER A 117 10.37 0.45 -15.71
CA SER A 117 11.53 1.33 -15.97
C SER A 117 11.17 2.67 -16.60
N ASP A 118 10.01 2.75 -17.25
CA ASP A 118 9.56 3.95 -17.97
C ASP A 118 8.69 4.87 -17.09
N ASN A 119 8.35 4.47 -15.85
CA ASN A 119 7.56 5.28 -14.94
C ASN A 119 8.43 6.29 -14.17
N HIS A 120 7.89 7.49 -13.97
CA HIS A 120 8.43 8.43 -13.00
C HIS A 120 8.26 7.90 -11.56
N LEU A 121 9.24 8.18 -10.70
CA LEU A 121 9.16 7.86 -9.27
C LEU A 121 8.23 8.86 -8.58
N ILE A 122 7.04 8.39 -8.19
CA ILE A 122 6.05 9.21 -7.49
C ILE A 122 5.89 8.73 -6.05
N ILE A 123 6.02 9.66 -5.09
CA ILE A 123 5.89 9.37 -3.66
C ILE A 123 4.79 10.25 -3.05
N CYS A 124 3.74 9.63 -2.53
CA CYS A 124 2.64 10.28 -1.82
C CYS A 124 2.85 10.18 -0.31
N ILE A 125 2.98 11.31 0.38
CA ILE A 125 3.16 11.37 1.83
C ILE A 125 1.93 11.96 2.51
N SER A 126 1.21 11.11 3.23
CA SER A 126 0.19 11.50 4.21
C SER A 126 0.80 11.49 5.62
N ARG A 127 0.29 12.32 6.54
CA ARG A 127 0.94 12.54 7.84
C ARG A 127 0.07 13.15 8.91
N GLN A 128 0.27 12.70 10.15
CA GLN A 128 -0.20 13.42 11.34
C GLN A 128 0.51 14.77 11.48
N PHE A 129 -0.13 15.72 12.16
CA PHE A 129 0.45 17.02 12.46
C PHE A 129 1.50 16.89 13.58
N GLY A 130 2.62 17.60 13.46
CA GLY A 130 3.71 17.54 14.45
C GLY A 130 4.64 16.32 14.34
N THR A 131 4.68 15.62 13.19
CA THR A 131 5.57 14.46 12.95
C THR A 131 6.90 14.82 12.29
N GLY A 132 7.12 16.09 11.94
CA GLY A 132 8.24 16.48 11.07
C GLY A 132 8.04 16.14 9.59
N GLY A 133 6.83 15.70 9.18
CA GLY A 133 6.59 15.21 7.82
C GLY A 133 6.94 16.19 6.69
N HIS A 134 6.88 17.51 6.92
CA HIS A 134 7.35 18.49 5.94
C HIS A 134 8.86 18.41 5.75
N THR A 135 9.63 18.46 6.85
CA THR A 135 11.10 18.30 6.84
C THR A 135 11.51 16.99 6.20
N ILE A 136 10.90 15.87 6.61
CA ILE A 136 11.19 14.54 6.06
C ILE A 136 10.94 14.50 4.55
N GLY A 137 9.77 14.96 4.09
CA GLY A 137 9.43 14.92 2.66
C GLY A 137 10.31 15.84 1.82
N PHE A 138 10.64 17.03 2.33
CA PHE A 138 11.49 17.98 1.62
C PHE A 138 12.94 17.49 1.51
N GLU A 139 13.51 16.98 2.60
CA GLU A 139 14.87 16.45 2.60
C GLU A 139 14.97 15.15 1.77
N LEU A 140 13.96 14.29 1.84
CA LEU A 140 13.89 13.10 0.97
C LEU A 140 13.91 13.49 -0.51
N ALA A 141 13.13 14.51 -0.90
CA ALA A 141 13.12 15.02 -2.27
C ALA A 141 14.51 15.55 -2.68
N GLN A 142 15.21 16.27 -1.80
CA GLN A 142 16.58 16.72 -2.04
C GLN A 142 17.55 15.55 -2.25
N ARG A 143 17.48 14.52 -1.39
CA ARG A 143 18.37 13.35 -1.48
C ARG A 143 18.13 12.53 -2.75
N LEU A 144 16.87 12.43 -3.20
CA LEU A 144 16.49 11.75 -4.43
C LEU A 144 16.68 12.61 -5.69
N GLY A 145 16.84 13.94 -5.54
CA GLY A 145 16.93 14.86 -6.67
C GLY A 145 15.63 15.03 -7.45
N ILE A 146 14.48 14.94 -6.78
CA ILE A 146 13.13 15.00 -7.39
C ILE A 146 12.32 16.19 -6.87
N ALA A 147 11.23 16.55 -7.56
CA ALA A 147 10.41 17.69 -7.15
C ALA A 147 9.61 17.42 -5.87
N TYR A 148 9.29 18.48 -5.12
CA TYR A 148 8.49 18.41 -3.90
C TYR A 148 7.25 19.33 -4.03
N TYR A 149 6.07 18.73 -3.89
CA TYR A 149 4.78 19.39 -4.06
C TYR A 149 3.95 19.29 -2.79
N ASP A 150 3.76 20.42 -2.11
CA ASP A 150 2.86 20.51 -0.98
C ASP A 150 1.54 21.22 -1.31
N LYS A 151 0.71 21.39 -0.28
CA LYS A 151 -0.59 22.07 -0.43
C LYS A 151 -0.44 23.45 -1.05
N GLU A 152 0.57 24.22 -0.64
CA GLU A 152 0.73 25.62 -1.06
C GLU A 152 1.21 25.71 -2.50
N ILE A 153 2.17 24.86 -2.89
CA ILE A 153 2.68 24.81 -4.26
C ILE A 153 1.57 24.38 -5.23
N ILE A 154 0.82 23.33 -4.89
CA ILE A 154 -0.29 22.85 -5.73
C ILE A 154 -1.37 23.93 -5.85
N HIS A 155 -1.70 24.62 -4.75
CA HIS A 155 -2.68 25.71 -4.78
C HIS A 155 -2.22 26.85 -5.69
N LEU A 156 -0.96 27.28 -5.53
CA LEU A 156 -0.38 28.35 -6.32
C LEU A 156 -0.30 27.99 -7.82
N ALA A 157 -0.04 26.74 -8.14
CA ALA A 157 -0.05 26.25 -9.51
C ALA A 157 -1.47 26.31 -10.11
N CYS A 158 -2.49 25.89 -9.37
CA CYS A 158 -3.89 26.03 -9.80
C CYS A 158 -4.29 27.50 -10.03
N ASP A 159 -3.85 28.40 -9.15
CA ASP A 159 -4.13 29.84 -9.27
C ASP A 159 -3.47 30.44 -10.52
N ARG A 160 -2.20 30.09 -10.78
CA ARG A 160 -1.43 30.56 -11.95
C ARG A 160 -1.96 30.04 -13.28
N MET A 161 -2.52 28.83 -13.30
CA MET A 161 -3.16 28.25 -14.49
C MET A 161 -4.52 28.91 -14.81
N GLY A 162 -4.95 29.91 -14.03
CA GLY A 162 -6.25 30.56 -14.21
C GLY A 162 -7.43 29.66 -13.88
N LEU A 163 -7.18 28.54 -13.18
CA LEU A 163 -8.18 27.53 -12.83
C LEU A 163 -8.97 27.89 -11.56
N ASN A 164 -8.63 29.03 -10.93
CA ASN A 164 -9.53 29.82 -10.11
C ASN A 164 -9.49 31.28 -10.55
N SER A 165 -10.50 31.69 -11.32
CA SER A 165 -10.81 33.10 -11.50
C SER A 165 -11.20 33.69 -10.15
N LYS A 166 -10.40 34.65 -9.67
CA LYS A 166 -10.78 35.71 -8.71
C LYS A 166 -11.80 35.27 -7.65
N ASP A 167 -11.33 34.76 -6.50
CA ASP A 167 -12.05 34.81 -5.20
C ASP A 167 -11.26 34.15 -4.03
N VAL A 168 -10.02 33.68 -4.20
CA VAL A 168 -9.21 33.13 -3.08
C VAL A 168 -8.44 34.21 -2.29
N THR A 169 -8.66 35.48 -2.61
CA THR A 169 -8.18 36.61 -1.80
C THR A 169 -9.35 37.46 -1.34
N ASP A 170 -10.23 36.92 -0.50
CA ASP A 170 -10.90 37.73 0.52
C ASP A 170 -11.52 36.86 1.63
N TYR A 171 -10.72 36.53 2.64
CA TYR A 171 -11.19 36.64 4.02
C TYR A 171 -10.25 37.64 4.70
N GLY A 172 -10.41 38.90 4.32
CA GLY A 172 -9.74 40.05 4.90
C GLY A 172 -9.31 41.10 3.88
N ILE A 173 -10.25 41.96 3.47
CA ILE A 173 -10.15 43.38 3.09
C ILE A 173 -10.69 43.67 1.67
N ASP A 174 -11.78 44.45 1.66
CA ASP A 174 -12.27 45.40 0.65
C ASP A 174 -11.61 45.39 -0.74
N SER A 175 -12.41 45.25 -1.81
CA SER A 175 -12.66 46.33 -2.81
C SER A 175 -13.22 45.82 -4.15
N SER A 176 -14.25 46.55 -4.60
CA SER A 176 -14.79 46.72 -5.96
C SER A 176 -13.94 46.33 -7.18
N GLY A 177 -14.59 45.78 -8.23
CA GLY A 177 -14.11 46.00 -9.61
C GLY A 177 -14.46 44.94 -10.66
N SER A 178 -15.49 45.24 -11.45
CA SER A 178 -15.90 44.54 -12.69
C SER A 178 -14.75 44.23 -13.66
N SER A 179 -14.71 43.01 -14.22
CA SER A 179 -14.29 42.82 -15.62
C SER A 179 -14.76 41.47 -16.19
N ARG A 180 -15.76 41.56 -17.08
CA ARG A 180 -16.25 40.53 -18.00
C ARG A 180 -15.14 40.04 -18.95
N GLY A 181 -15.20 38.76 -19.30
CA GLY A 181 -14.74 38.25 -20.61
C GLY A 181 -13.80 37.06 -20.54
N ILE A 182 -14.25 35.92 -21.11
CA ILE A 182 -13.55 34.71 -21.61
C ILE A 182 -14.23 33.38 -21.20
N LEU A 183 -15.23 33.38 -20.32
CA LEU A 183 -15.93 32.15 -19.93
C LEU A 183 -17.28 31.92 -20.65
N SER A 184 -17.32 32.02 -21.99
CA SER A 184 -18.56 31.76 -22.74
C SER A 184 -18.71 30.33 -23.28
N SER A 185 -17.71 29.47 -23.14
CA SER A 185 -17.69 28.17 -23.85
C SER A 185 -17.70 26.91 -22.97
N ILE A 186 -17.56 27.04 -21.65
CA ILE A 186 -17.75 25.89 -20.74
C ILE A 186 -19.22 25.92 -20.29
N GLY A 187 -20.01 25.14 -21.00
CA GLY A 187 -21.46 25.21 -21.06
C GLY A 187 -22.17 25.10 -19.71
N LYS A 188 -23.38 25.65 -19.71
CA LYS A 188 -24.40 25.67 -18.65
C LYS A 188 -24.76 24.30 -18.04
N ALA A 189 -24.15 23.20 -18.49
CA ALA A 189 -24.38 21.84 -18.03
C ALA A 189 -23.58 21.46 -16.76
N SER A 190 -22.43 22.09 -16.52
CA SER A 190 -21.54 21.77 -15.39
C SER A 190 -22.03 22.30 -14.04
N ARG A 191 -22.87 23.33 -14.00
CA ARG A 191 -23.39 23.91 -12.74
C ARG A 191 -24.36 23.02 -11.96
N LYS A 192 -24.82 21.89 -12.52
CA LYS A 192 -25.84 21.04 -11.89
C LYS A 192 -25.26 19.92 -11.00
N PHE A 193 -23.93 19.72 -10.99
CA PHE A 193 -23.27 18.58 -10.31
C PHE A 193 -22.31 18.95 -9.17
N PHE A 194 -21.96 20.22 -8.98
CA PHE A 194 -20.96 20.61 -7.97
C PHE A 194 -21.61 21.16 -6.70
N SER A 195 -21.42 20.44 -5.59
CA SER A 195 -21.63 20.96 -4.24
C SER A 195 -20.42 21.81 -3.83
N THR A 196 -20.50 23.14 -3.97
CA THR A 196 -19.54 24.13 -3.44
C THR A 196 -18.17 24.28 -4.16
N GLN A 197 -17.53 25.44 -3.94
CA GLN A 197 -16.24 25.85 -4.50
C GLN A 197 -15.08 24.93 -4.10
N SER A 198 -15.18 24.24 -2.96
CA SER A 198 -14.15 23.31 -2.49
C SER A 198 -14.03 22.06 -3.35
N ASP A 199 -15.14 21.55 -3.89
CA ASP A 199 -15.13 20.37 -4.76
C ASP A 199 -14.46 20.68 -6.09
N MET A 200 -14.74 21.86 -6.66
CA MET A 200 -14.06 22.34 -7.87
C MET A 200 -12.55 22.46 -7.66
N LEU A 201 -12.12 23.01 -6.52
CA LEU A 201 -10.71 23.09 -6.16
C LEU A 201 -10.10 21.69 -6.04
N PHE A 202 -10.78 20.74 -5.37
CA PHE A 202 -10.30 19.37 -5.23
C PHE A 202 -10.08 18.67 -6.59
N PHE A 203 -11.04 18.76 -7.51
CA PHE A 203 -10.90 18.15 -8.83
C PHE A 203 -9.78 18.81 -9.65
N THR A 204 -9.64 20.12 -9.55
CA THR A 204 -8.55 20.86 -10.20
C THR A 204 -7.19 20.40 -9.68
N GLN A 205 -7.05 20.30 -8.35
CA GLN A 205 -5.83 19.77 -7.72
C GLN A 205 -5.56 18.32 -8.13
N SER A 206 -6.60 17.49 -8.22
CA SER A 206 -6.47 16.08 -8.62
C SER A 206 -5.96 15.94 -10.05
N ASN A 207 -6.50 16.73 -10.98
CA ASN A 207 -6.03 16.75 -12.36
C ASN A 207 -4.57 17.20 -12.45
N LEU A 208 -4.21 18.25 -11.71
CA LEU A 208 -2.84 18.75 -11.68
C LEU A 208 -1.86 17.73 -11.08
N ILE A 209 -2.26 17.00 -10.03
CA ILE A 209 -1.46 15.90 -9.46
C ILE A 209 -1.18 14.83 -10.51
N CYS A 210 -2.20 14.39 -11.26
CA CYS A 210 -2.01 13.43 -12.34
C CYS A 210 -1.09 13.96 -13.44
N GLU A 211 -1.26 15.22 -13.84
CA GLU A 211 -0.41 15.86 -14.86
C GLU A 211 1.06 15.89 -14.40
N MET A 212 1.34 16.43 -13.22
CA MET A 212 2.69 16.50 -12.66
C MET A 212 3.33 15.11 -12.54
N ALA A 213 2.56 14.09 -12.12
CA ALA A 213 3.05 12.72 -12.00
C ALA A 213 3.44 12.06 -13.34
N THR A 214 2.92 12.58 -14.46
CA THR A 214 3.27 12.12 -15.82
C THR A 214 4.41 12.90 -16.46
N GLN A 215 4.80 14.03 -15.87
CA GLN A 215 5.85 14.90 -16.41
C GLN A 215 7.21 14.66 -15.75
N GLU A 216 7.22 14.38 -14.44
CA GLU A 216 8.47 14.21 -13.71
C GLU A 216 8.32 13.37 -12.43
N SER A 217 9.46 12.90 -11.92
CA SER A 217 9.51 12.26 -10.60
C SER A 217 9.33 13.29 -9.51
N CYS A 218 8.46 13.01 -8.54
CA CYS A 218 8.11 13.98 -7.50
C CYS A 218 7.49 13.37 -6.24
N ILE A 219 7.47 14.18 -5.17
CA ILE A 219 6.82 13.87 -3.90
C ILE A 219 5.59 14.76 -3.71
N PHE A 220 4.42 14.15 -3.53
CA PHE A 220 3.19 14.83 -3.16
C PHE A 220 2.91 14.75 -1.66
N MET A 221 2.78 15.90 -1.00
CA MET A 221 2.51 15.99 0.42
C MET A 221 1.00 16.17 0.69
N GLY A 222 0.27 15.05 0.72
CA GLY A 222 -1.14 14.94 1.11
C GLY A 222 -2.11 15.09 -0.06
N ARG A 223 -3.18 15.90 0.10
CA ARG A 223 -4.20 16.18 -0.93
C ARG A 223 -4.89 14.94 -1.53
N CYS A 224 -4.89 13.81 -0.81
CA CYS A 224 -5.40 12.52 -1.30
C CYS A 224 -4.68 12.02 -2.57
N ALA A 225 -3.43 12.45 -2.79
CA ALA A 225 -2.66 12.10 -3.98
C ALA A 225 -2.55 10.57 -4.16
N ASP A 226 -2.41 9.82 -3.08
CA ASP A 226 -2.44 8.34 -3.06
C ASP A 226 -3.70 7.77 -3.75
N VAL A 227 -4.87 8.26 -3.36
CA VAL A 227 -6.14 7.78 -3.92
C VAL A 227 -6.37 8.33 -5.33
N VAL A 228 -6.00 9.58 -5.59
CA VAL A 228 -6.11 10.19 -6.92
C VAL A 228 -5.28 9.41 -7.94
N LEU A 229 -4.00 9.14 -7.63
CA LEU A 229 -3.12 8.40 -8.52
C LEU A 229 -3.53 6.93 -8.66
N THR A 230 -3.97 6.28 -7.58
CA THR A 230 -4.52 4.91 -7.62
C THR A 230 -5.68 4.82 -8.61
N ASN A 231 -6.65 5.74 -8.51
CA ASN A 231 -7.84 5.73 -9.37
C ASN A 231 -7.53 6.04 -10.84
N ASN A 232 -6.37 6.64 -11.13
CA ASN A 232 -5.89 6.92 -12.48
C ASN A 232 -4.83 5.90 -12.96
N ASN A 233 -4.62 4.81 -12.22
CA ASN A 233 -3.65 3.75 -12.53
C ASN A 233 -2.21 4.28 -12.72
N ILE A 234 -1.83 5.32 -11.97
CA ILE A 234 -0.47 5.86 -11.97
C ILE A 234 0.32 5.17 -10.83
N PRO A 235 1.39 4.43 -11.14
CA PRO A 235 2.27 3.85 -10.13
C PRO A 235 2.85 4.91 -9.19
N HIS A 236 2.77 4.64 -7.89
CA HIS A 236 3.32 5.52 -6.86
C HIS A 236 3.55 4.72 -5.56
N LEU A 237 4.37 5.28 -4.68
CA LEU A 237 4.55 4.83 -3.30
C LEU A 237 3.68 5.68 -2.37
N SER A 238 2.89 5.05 -1.51
CA SER A 238 2.00 5.71 -0.55
C SER A 238 2.50 5.51 0.88
N ILE A 239 2.86 6.60 1.55
CA ILE A 239 3.48 6.59 2.88
C ILE A 239 2.61 7.37 3.87
N PHE A 240 2.47 6.83 5.07
CA PHE A 240 1.83 7.53 6.19
C PHE A 240 2.80 7.76 7.36
N LEU A 241 3.03 9.02 7.73
CA LEU A 241 3.88 9.40 8.85
C LEU A 241 3.05 9.67 10.11
N SER A 242 3.41 9.01 11.21
CA SER A 242 2.75 9.09 12.50
C SER A 242 3.73 9.28 13.63
N ALA A 243 3.26 9.70 14.81
CA ALA A 243 4.04 9.70 16.04
C ALA A 243 3.11 9.75 17.27
N PRO A 244 3.58 9.35 18.47
CA PRO A 244 2.77 9.44 19.68
C PRO A 244 2.30 10.88 19.93
N PHE A 245 1.01 11.05 20.26
CA PHE A 245 0.39 12.37 20.38
C PHE A 245 1.18 13.34 21.28
N LYS A 246 1.64 12.86 22.45
CA LYS A 246 2.41 13.68 23.40
C LYS A 246 3.70 14.24 22.79
N GLU A 247 4.38 13.44 21.97
CA GLU A 247 5.64 13.85 21.34
C GLU A 247 5.40 14.84 20.22
N ARG A 248 4.32 14.65 19.43
CA ARG A 248 3.89 15.63 18.42
C ARG A 248 3.54 16.99 19.04
N VAL A 249 2.93 16.99 20.22
CA VAL A 249 2.64 18.23 20.97
C VAL A 249 3.94 18.89 21.44
N LYS A 250 4.89 18.15 22.02
CA LYS A 250 6.18 18.72 22.43
C LYS A 250 6.95 19.31 21.24
N TYR A 251 6.93 18.61 20.10
CA TYR A 251 7.56 19.08 18.87
C TYR A 251 6.95 20.41 18.42
N GLU A 252 5.62 20.52 18.40
CA GLU A 252 4.93 21.78 18.08
C GLU A 252 5.21 22.90 19.09
N MET A 253 5.27 22.59 20.39
CA MET A 253 5.65 23.56 21.42
C MET A 253 7.05 24.13 21.15
N GLY A 254 8.00 23.28 20.74
CA GLY A 254 9.36 23.70 20.41
C GLY A 254 9.43 24.58 19.16
N ILE A 255 8.70 24.23 18.09
CA ILE A 255 8.71 25.00 16.84
C ILE A 255 7.95 26.32 16.96
N ALA A 256 6.73 26.28 17.50
CA ALA A 256 5.85 27.44 17.55
C ALA A 256 6.08 28.29 18.81
N SER A 257 6.99 27.88 19.71
CA SER A 257 7.24 28.55 21.00
C SER A 257 5.95 28.83 21.79
N CYS A 258 5.07 27.83 21.88
CA CYS A 258 3.74 27.97 22.48
C CYS A 258 3.51 26.98 23.63
N ASP A 259 2.47 27.22 24.43
CA ASP A 259 2.14 26.37 25.56
C ASP A 259 1.49 25.03 25.14
N TYR A 260 1.46 24.08 26.08
CA TYR A 260 0.90 22.75 25.83
C TYR A 260 -0.57 22.80 25.38
N LYS A 261 -1.37 23.72 25.95
CA LYS A 261 -2.80 23.83 25.64
C LYS A 261 -3.00 24.24 24.18
N THR A 262 -2.26 25.25 23.73
CA THR A 262 -2.30 25.77 22.35
C THR A 262 -1.78 24.73 21.36
N ALA A 263 -0.61 24.15 21.63
CA ALA A 263 -0.02 23.11 20.79
C ALA A 263 -0.94 21.89 20.66
N SER A 264 -1.47 21.39 21.78
CA SER A 264 -2.36 20.22 21.78
C SER A 264 -3.68 20.47 21.06
N ALA A 265 -4.25 21.68 21.18
CA ALA A 265 -5.43 22.07 20.43
C ALA A 265 -5.13 22.08 18.92
N LYS A 266 -4.03 22.72 18.51
CA LYS A 266 -3.61 22.80 17.11
C LYS A 266 -3.37 21.41 16.50
N VAL A 267 -2.64 20.54 17.20
CA VAL A 267 -2.38 19.17 16.75
C VAL A 267 -3.69 18.41 16.51
N LYS A 268 -4.64 18.50 17.43
CA LYS A 268 -5.96 17.84 17.30
C LYS A 268 -6.76 18.41 16.14
N THR A 269 -6.85 19.74 16.02
CA THR A 269 -7.59 20.41 14.96
C THR A 269 -7.05 20.02 13.59
N MET A 270 -5.73 20.10 13.40
CA MET A 270 -5.10 19.77 12.12
C MET A 270 -5.26 18.30 11.73
N ASP A 271 -5.14 17.37 12.69
CA ASP A 271 -5.39 15.94 12.45
C ASP A 271 -6.87 15.71 12.07
N GLN A 272 -7.80 16.36 12.77
CA GLN A 272 -9.24 16.23 12.50
C GLN A 272 -9.61 16.79 11.12
N GLU A 273 -9.08 17.94 10.73
CA GLU A 273 -9.28 18.52 9.40
C GLU A 273 -8.76 17.60 8.30
N ARG A 274 -7.54 17.06 8.45
CA ARG A 274 -6.95 16.11 7.49
C ARG A 274 -7.77 14.84 7.38
N LYS A 275 -8.21 14.30 8.52
CA LYS A 275 -9.09 13.12 8.57
C LYS A 275 -10.41 13.37 7.85
N ASN A 276 -11.09 14.48 8.17
CA ASN A 276 -12.37 14.84 7.58
C ASN A 276 -12.24 15.03 6.06
N TYR A 277 -11.22 15.78 5.62
CA TYR A 277 -10.94 16.00 4.21
C TYR A 277 -10.68 14.68 3.47
N TYR A 278 -9.80 13.83 4.00
CA TYR A 278 -9.47 12.56 3.38
C TYR A 278 -10.68 11.62 3.32
N GLN A 279 -11.44 11.50 4.42
CA GLN A 279 -12.63 10.67 4.46
C GLN A 279 -13.74 11.17 3.53
N TYR A 280 -13.94 12.49 3.43
CA TYR A 280 -14.94 13.09 2.55
C TYR A 280 -14.64 12.78 1.07
N TYR A 281 -13.41 12.99 0.62
CA TYR A 281 -13.05 12.84 -0.80
C TYR A 281 -12.72 11.41 -1.22
N THR A 282 -12.33 10.53 -0.29
CA THR A 282 -11.88 9.17 -0.63
C THR A 282 -12.80 8.07 -0.11
N GLY A 283 -13.67 8.37 0.86
CA GLY A 283 -14.42 7.38 1.62
C GLY A 283 -13.56 6.47 2.52
N ARG A 284 -12.23 6.63 2.52
CA ARG A 284 -11.29 5.78 3.26
C ARG A 284 -10.97 6.36 4.64
N GLN A 285 -10.60 5.48 5.57
CA GLN A 285 -10.15 5.89 6.89
C GLN A 285 -8.69 6.41 6.84
N TRP A 286 -8.50 7.70 7.17
CA TRP A 286 -7.18 8.30 7.24
C TRP A 286 -6.30 7.63 8.31
N GLY A 287 -5.06 7.29 7.94
CA GLY A 287 -4.11 6.60 8.83
C GLY A 287 -4.37 5.10 9.02
N TYR A 288 -5.33 4.50 8.31
CA TYR A 288 -5.48 3.03 8.29
C TYR A 288 -4.35 2.41 7.46
N ALA A 289 -3.60 1.48 8.06
CA ALA A 289 -2.39 0.92 7.45
C ALA A 289 -2.64 0.27 6.09
N GLY A 290 -3.80 -0.37 5.88
CA GLY A 290 -4.14 -1.00 4.59
C GLY A 290 -4.37 -0.04 3.43
N ASN A 291 -4.34 1.29 3.66
CA ASN A 291 -4.42 2.29 2.60
C ASN A 291 -3.05 2.71 2.06
N TYR A 292 -1.96 2.33 2.73
CA TYR A 292 -0.61 2.83 2.46
C TYR A 292 0.35 1.66 2.26
N ASP A 293 1.41 1.87 1.48
CA ASP A 293 2.48 0.90 1.29
C ASP A 293 3.40 0.85 2.52
N LEU A 294 3.56 1.98 3.22
CA LEU A 294 4.35 2.05 4.45
C LEU A 294 3.75 3.04 5.45
N CYS A 295 3.62 2.61 6.71
CA CYS A 295 3.29 3.48 7.84
C CYS A 295 4.49 3.56 8.78
N VAL A 296 5.03 4.76 9.00
CA VAL A 296 6.23 4.97 9.83
C VAL A 296 5.90 5.80 11.06
N ASN A 297 6.46 5.40 12.20
CA ASN A 297 6.49 6.23 13.39
C ASN A 297 7.78 7.04 13.41
N THR A 298 7.70 8.35 13.17
CA THR A 298 8.89 9.20 12.97
C THR A 298 9.61 9.56 14.26
N PHE A 299 8.98 9.36 15.42
CA PHE A 299 9.57 9.76 16.71
C PHE A 299 10.63 8.77 17.20
N PHE A 300 10.38 7.47 17.09
CA PHE A 300 11.28 6.46 17.66
C PHE A 300 12.57 6.26 16.87
N TYR A 301 12.53 6.55 15.58
CA TYR A 301 13.68 6.40 14.70
C TYR A 301 14.45 7.71 14.51
N GLY A 302 13.81 8.86 14.69
CA GLY A 302 14.39 10.14 14.28
C GLY A 302 14.06 10.47 12.83
N HIS A 303 14.23 11.74 12.45
CA HIS A 303 13.95 12.19 11.09
C HIS A 303 14.96 11.61 10.09
N ASP A 304 16.25 11.59 10.42
CA ASP A 304 17.33 11.17 9.52
C ASP A 304 17.21 9.70 9.14
N GLU A 305 16.99 8.83 10.13
CA GLU A 305 16.79 7.40 9.93
C GLU A 305 15.48 7.11 9.21
N THR A 306 14.42 7.89 9.50
CA THR A 306 13.16 7.80 8.74
C THR A 306 13.42 8.12 7.27
N ILE A 307 14.13 9.21 6.98
CA ILE A 307 14.46 9.62 5.60
C ILE A 307 15.28 8.51 4.92
N GLN A 308 16.25 7.91 5.62
CA GLN A 308 17.05 6.82 5.07
C GLN A 308 16.20 5.61 4.67
N VAL A 309 15.28 5.18 5.54
CA VAL A 309 14.36 4.06 5.23
C VAL A 309 13.50 4.38 4.01
N LEU A 310 12.98 5.61 3.91
CA LEU A 310 12.15 6.02 2.77
C LEU A 310 12.97 6.10 1.48
N TYR A 311 14.22 6.57 1.56
CA TYR A 311 15.15 6.62 0.45
C TYR A 311 15.44 5.21 -0.09
N ASP A 312 15.79 4.27 0.79
CA ASP A 312 16.08 2.89 0.40
C ASP A 312 14.85 2.22 -0.22
N MET A 313 13.66 2.49 0.31
CA MET A 313 12.39 2.03 -0.26
C MET A 313 12.17 2.56 -1.69
N ALA A 314 12.45 3.83 -1.92
CA ALA A 314 12.31 4.46 -3.23
C ALA A 314 13.32 3.86 -4.24
N GLU A 315 14.58 3.70 -3.84
CA GLU A 315 15.63 3.08 -4.65
C GLU A 315 15.31 1.63 -5.04
N MET A 316 14.79 0.83 -4.11
CA MET A 316 14.36 -0.54 -4.39
C MET A 316 13.20 -0.59 -5.39
N SER A 317 12.34 0.43 -5.40
CA SER A 317 11.20 0.51 -6.31
C SER A 317 11.60 0.92 -7.73
N CYS A 318 12.74 1.61 -7.90
CA CYS A 318 13.27 1.98 -9.21
C CYS A 318 14.11 0.87 -9.87
N LYS A 319 14.56 -0.14 -9.12
CA LYS A 319 15.46 -1.21 -9.57
C LYS A 319 14.74 -2.49 -10.02
N LYS A 320 13.41 -2.54 -9.93
CA LYS A 320 12.56 -3.67 -10.36
C LYS A 320 12.02 -3.42 -11.76
#